data_AF-A0A433STX8-F1
#
_entry.id   AF-A0A433STX8-F1
#
_cell.length_a   1.000
_cell.length_b   1.000
_cell.length_c   1.000
_cell.angle_alpha   90.00
_cell.angle_beta   90.00
_cell.angle_gamma   90.00
#
_symmetry.space_group_name_H-M   'P 1'
#
loop_
_entity.id
_entity.type
_entity.pdbx_description
1 polymer ?
#
loop_
_entity_poly.entity_id
_entity_poly.type
_entity_poly.pdbx_seq_one_letter_code
_entity_poly.pdbx_strand_id
1 'polypeptide(L)'
;MGLFSHIAQAIDCYKCTSIDGKVDECEDEFKRDRTTVHLISRQCVYGYFKGTHCIKLKGLREDGVRITVRDCSDGDWGSHCGDIRYLYEDKQQKIDGCLEACDHDGCNAATGTAHARSNLLLCCIFLALGTKLALDVHRLWRAVSS
;
A
#
# COMPACT_ATOMS: atom_id res chain seq x y z
N MET A 1 -31.75 -16.02 24.04
CA MET A 1 -30.61 -16.23 23.12
C MET A 1 -30.88 -15.37 21.89
N GLY A 2 -30.31 -14.17 21.82
CA GLY A 2 -30.52 -13.24 20.71
C GLY A 2 -29.62 -13.61 19.54
N LEU A 3 -30.21 -13.90 18.39
CA LEU A 3 -29.51 -14.00 17.12
C LEU A 3 -29.06 -12.59 16.71
N PHE A 4 -27.83 -12.21 17.04
CA PHE A 4 -27.15 -11.14 16.31
C PHE A 4 -26.83 -11.71 14.93
N SER A 5 -27.69 -11.43 13.95
CA SER A 5 -27.34 -11.58 12.55
C SER A 5 -26.20 -10.60 12.28
N HIS A 6 -24.96 -11.10 12.24
CA HIS A 6 -23.84 -10.32 11.73
C HIS A 6 -24.18 -10.01 10.28
N ILE A 7 -24.58 -8.78 10.00
CA ILE A 7 -24.68 -8.27 8.63
C ILE A 7 -23.23 -8.28 8.13
N ALA A 8 -22.87 -9.30 7.35
CA ALA A 8 -21.57 -9.37 6.68
C ALA A 8 -21.51 -8.23 5.65
N GLN A 9 -20.95 -7.10 6.06
CA GLN A 9 -20.66 -5.98 5.18
C GLN A 9 -19.39 -6.35 4.39
N ALA A 10 -19.49 -6.37 3.06
CA ALA A 10 -18.29 -6.42 2.24
C ALA A 10 -17.59 -5.07 2.29
N ILE A 11 -16.27 -5.11 2.25
CA ILE A 11 -15.46 -3.89 2.07
C ILE A 11 -15.49 -3.44 0.60
N ASP A 12 -15.16 -2.17 0.39
CA ASP A 12 -15.06 -1.56 -0.93
C ASP A 12 -13.59 -1.55 -1.38
N CYS A 13 -13.24 -2.29 -2.43
CA CYS A 13 -11.87 -2.37 -2.95
C CYS A 13 -11.76 -1.78 -4.35
N TYR A 14 -10.55 -1.33 -4.71
CA TYR A 14 -10.23 -1.11 -6.12
C TYR A 14 -10.14 -2.47 -6.82
N LYS A 15 -10.84 -2.63 -7.94
CA LYS A 15 -10.81 -3.82 -8.80
C LYS A 15 -10.36 -3.45 -10.20
N CYS A 16 -9.24 -4.01 -10.64
CA CYS A 16 -8.74 -3.83 -12.00
C CYS A 16 -7.63 -4.83 -12.33
N THR A 17 -7.41 -5.04 -13.62
CA THR A 17 -6.23 -5.73 -14.12
C THR A 17 -5.63 -4.93 -15.25
N SER A 18 -4.34 -4.61 -15.13
CA SER A 18 -3.54 -3.97 -16.17
C SER A 18 -2.47 -4.94 -16.64
N ILE A 19 -2.46 -5.21 -17.94
CA ILE A 19 -1.44 -6.03 -18.60
C ILE A 19 -0.63 -5.09 -19.47
N ASP A 20 0.68 -5.08 -19.27
CA ASP A 20 1.62 -4.21 -19.97
C ASP A 20 1.28 -2.71 -19.84
N GLY A 21 0.71 -2.31 -18.71
CA GLY A 21 0.31 -0.91 -18.47
C GLY A 21 -0.91 -0.45 -19.27
N LYS A 22 -1.64 -1.33 -19.96
CA LYS A 22 -2.78 -0.92 -20.81
C LYS A 22 -3.94 -0.25 -20.06
N VAL A 23 -4.01 -0.43 -18.74
CA VAL A 23 -5.00 0.23 -17.87
C VAL A 23 -4.25 1.13 -16.91
N ASP A 24 -3.85 2.31 -17.38
CA ASP A 24 -2.99 3.20 -16.60
C ASP A 24 -3.59 3.62 -15.25
N GLU A 25 -4.92 3.64 -15.10
CA GLU A 25 -5.61 3.98 -13.84
C GLU A 25 -5.49 2.89 -12.78
N CYS A 26 -5.17 1.66 -13.21
CA CYS A 26 -4.88 0.53 -12.33
C CYS A 26 -3.42 0.56 -11.83
N GLU A 27 -2.53 1.17 -12.62
CA GLU A 27 -1.11 1.34 -12.28
C GLU A 27 -0.92 2.31 -11.10
N ASP A 28 0.31 2.37 -10.57
CA ASP A 28 0.58 3.14 -9.36
C ASP A 28 0.74 4.65 -9.57
N GLU A 29 1.00 5.07 -10.80
CA GLU A 29 1.21 6.48 -11.11
C GLU A 29 -0.13 7.19 -11.26
N PHE A 30 -0.66 7.70 -10.15
CA PHE A 30 -1.84 8.56 -10.19
C PHE A 30 -1.50 9.93 -10.77
N LYS A 31 -1.86 10.12 -12.04
CA LYS A 31 -1.91 11.44 -12.68
C LYS A 31 -3.15 12.19 -12.19
N ARG A 32 -3.00 13.50 -11.92
CA ARG A 32 -4.04 14.34 -11.30
C ARG A 32 -5.33 14.48 -12.11
N ASP A 33 -5.31 14.13 -13.38
CA ASP A 33 -6.42 14.20 -14.32
C ASP A 33 -7.29 12.92 -14.35
N ARG A 34 -7.00 11.93 -13.49
CA ARG A 34 -7.64 10.61 -13.57
C ARG A 34 -8.64 10.36 -12.45
N THR A 35 -9.78 9.79 -12.84
CA THR A 35 -10.87 9.49 -11.92
C THR A 35 -10.88 7.99 -11.64
N THR A 36 -10.23 7.53 -10.57
CA THR A 36 -10.15 6.10 -10.21
C THR A 36 -11.38 5.58 -9.47
N VAL A 37 -12.36 6.46 -9.19
CA VAL A 37 -13.59 6.12 -8.46
C VAL A 37 -14.41 5.02 -9.12
N HIS A 38 -14.30 4.87 -10.44
CA HIS A 38 -15.04 3.85 -11.20
C HIS A 38 -14.43 2.45 -11.05
N LEU A 39 -13.19 2.36 -10.56
CA LEU A 39 -12.55 1.09 -10.24
C LEU A 39 -12.98 0.57 -8.86
N ILE A 40 -13.71 1.36 -8.07
CA ILE A 40 -14.20 0.95 -6.75
C ILE A 40 -15.37 -0.01 -6.94
N SER A 41 -15.19 -1.25 -6.51
CA SER A 41 -16.26 -2.23 -6.41
C SER A 41 -16.98 -2.07 -5.08
N ARG A 42 -18.10 -1.33 -5.11
CA ARG A 42 -18.99 -1.19 -3.95
C ARG A 42 -19.62 -2.54 -3.63
N GLN A 43 -19.39 -3.07 -2.43
CA GLN A 43 -19.68 -4.46 -2.04
C GLN A 43 -18.83 -5.48 -2.80
N CYS A 44 -17.54 -5.54 -2.50
CA CYS A 44 -16.66 -6.48 -3.16
C CYS A 44 -17.09 -7.95 -2.89
N VAL A 45 -17.21 -8.73 -3.96
CA VAL A 45 -17.58 -10.15 -3.92
C VAL A 45 -16.43 -10.96 -4.49
N TYR A 46 -16.05 -12.01 -3.77
CA TYR A 46 -15.07 -13.00 -4.19
C TYR A 46 -15.76 -14.37 -4.29
N GLY A 47 -16.03 -14.82 -5.53
CA GLY A 47 -16.84 -16.01 -5.77
C GLY A 47 -18.27 -15.86 -5.21
N TYR A 48 -18.63 -16.69 -4.23
CA TYR A 48 -19.92 -16.64 -3.55
C TYR A 48 -19.88 -15.87 -2.21
N PHE A 49 -18.71 -15.39 -1.80
CA PHE A 49 -18.49 -14.78 -0.49
C PHE A 49 -18.30 -13.27 -0.59
N LYS A 50 -18.64 -12.57 0.49
CA LYS A 50 -18.33 -11.15 0.65
C LYS A 50 -16.83 -11.01 0.86
N GLY A 51 -16.20 -10.11 0.09
CA GLY A 51 -14.80 -9.77 0.27
C GLY A 51 -14.60 -9.05 1.60
N THR A 52 -13.60 -9.50 2.35
CA THR A 52 -13.22 -8.94 3.66
C THR A 52 -11.85 -8.26 3.60
N HIS A 53 -11.08 -8.49 2.54
CA HIS A 53 -9.76 -7.92 2.32
C HIS A 53 -9.61 -7.44 0.87
N CYS A 54 -8.81 -6.41 0.67
CA CYS A 54 -8.37 -5.98 -0.64
C CYS A 54 -6.96 -6.48 -0.88
N ILE A 55 -6.67 -6.92 -2.11
CA ILE A 55 -5.34 -7.32 -2.54
C ILE A 55 -4.81 -6.38 -3.63
N LYS A 56 -3.50 -6.24 -3.67
CA LYS A 56 -2.76 -5.62 -4.76
C LYS A 56 -1.58 -6.52 -5.12
N LEU A 57 -1.57 -7.00 -6.35
CA LEU A 57 -0.48 -7.79 -6.92
C LEU A 57 0.18 -7.00 -8.05
N LYS A 58 1.51 -6.95 -8.04
CA LYS A 58 2.27 -6.30 -9.11
C LYS A 58 3.54 -7.09 -9.39
N GLY A 59 3.83 -7.37 -10.65
CA GLY A 59 5.00 -8.16 -11.04
C GLY A 59 5.15 -8.37 -12.53
N LEU A 60 5.94 -9.38 -12.87
CA LEU A 60 6.21 -9.85 -14.23
C LEU A 60 5.66 -11.26 -14.39
N ARG A 61 4.96 -11.50 -15.49
CA ARG A 61 4.57 -12.85 -15.92
C ARG A 61 5.77 -13.60 -16.49
N GLU A 62 5.63 -14.92 -16.70
CA GLU A 62 6.68 -15.76 -17.30
C GLU A 62 7.12 -15.31 -18.70
N ASP A 63 6.22 -14.68 -19.46
CA ASP A 63 6.50 -14.10 -20.78
C ASP A 63 7.18 -12.70 -20.71
N GLY A 64 7.53 -12.25 -19.50
CA GLY A 64 8.16 -10.96 -19.24
C GLY A 64 7.20 -9.77 -19.23
N VAL A 65 5.89 -10.01 -19.41
CA VAL A 65 4.89 -8.94 -19.45
C VAL A 65 4.57 -8.45 -18.04
N ARG A 66 4.60 -7.13 -17.85
CA ARG A 66 4.18 -6.49 -16.59
C ARG A 66 2.70 -6.70 -16.33
N ILE A 67 2.35 -6.98 -15.08
CA ILE A 67 0.97 -7.11 -14.64
C ILE A 67 0.76 -6.38 -13.32
N THR A 68 -0.37 -5.67 -13.23
CA THR A 68 -0.89 -5.09 -11.99
C THR A 68 -2.33 -5.55 -11.82
N VAL A 69 -2.63 -6.12 -10.66
CA VAL A 69 -3.97 -6.60 -10.30
C VAL A 69 -4.37 -5.96 -8.98
N ARG A 70 -5.59 -5.45 -8.92
CA ARG A 70 -6.26 -5.07 -7.68
C ARG A 70 -7.56 -5.86 -7.63
N ASP A 71 -7.83 -6.52 -6.51
CA ASP A 71 -9.05 -7.31 -6.32
C ASP A 71 -9.42 -7.32 -4.82
N CYS A 72 -10.50 -8.01 -4.48
CA CYS A 72 -10.77 -8.43 -3.11
C CYS A 72 -10.58 -9.93 -2.94
N SER A 73 -10.42 -10.33 -1.69
CA SER A 73 -10.37 -11.71 -1.23
C SER A 73 -11.30 -11.88 -0.02
N ASP A 74 -11.63 -13.14 0.28
CA ASP A 74 -12.40 -13.56 1.44
C ASP A 74 -11.56 -13.67 2.73
N GLY A 75 -10.25 -13.45 2.63
CA GLY A 75 -9.31 -13.46 3.75
C GLY A 75 -7.98 -12.77 3.44
N ASP A 76 -7.13 -12.67 4.45
CA ASP A 76 -5.80 -12.06 4.36
C ASP A 76 -4.82 -12.98 3.60
N TRP A 77 -4.25 -12.45 2.51
CA TRP A 77 -3.22 -13.15 1.72
C TRP A 77 -1.79 -12.72 2.11
N GLY A 78 -1.67 -11.80 3.07
CA GLY A 78 -0.42 -11.30 3.62
C GLY A 78 0.31 -10.30 2.73
N SER A 79 1.55 -10.03 3.11
CA SER A 79 2.51 -9.14 2.45
C SER A 79 3.75 -9.93 2.12
N HIS A 80 3.99 -10.23 0.84
CA HIS A 80 5.16 -10.98 0.42
C HIS A 80 5.52 -10.75 -1.05
N CYS A 81 6.79 -10.99 -1.37
CA CYS A 81 7.31 -10.93 -2.73
C CYS A 81 7.96 -12.26 -3.15
N GLY A 82 7.98 -12.54 -4.45
CA GLY A 82 8.57 -13.71 -5.08
C GLY A 82 7.63 -14.33 -6.10
N ASP A 83 7.72 -15.66 -6.22
CA ASP A 83 6.94 -16.45 -7.16
C ASP A 83 5.50 -16.66 -6.67
N ILE A 84 4.56 -15.93 -7.26
CA ILE A 84 3.14 -15.95 -6.91
C ILE A 84 2.35 -16.64 -8.03
N ARG A 85 1.45 -17.56 -7.66
CA ARG A 85 0.51 -18.17 -8.61
C ARG A 85 -0.82 -17.44 -8.52
N TYR A 86 -1.22 -16.79 -9.61
CA TYR A 86 -2.46 -16.03 -9.68
C TYR A 86 -3.39 -16.64 -10.73
N LEU A 87 -4.69 -16.70 -10.42
CA LEU A 87 -5.73 -17.16 -11.34
C LEU A 87 -6.39 -15.95 -12.01
N TYR A 88 -6.28 -15.87 -13.33
CA TYR A 88 -6.93 -14.86 -14.15
C TYR A 88 -7.68 -15.53 -15.30
N GLU A 89 -8.98 -15.27 -15.44
CA GLU A 89 -9.84 -15.89 -16.48
C GLU A 89 -9.66 -17.42 -16.55
N ASP A 90 -9.71 -18.09 -15.40
CA ASP A 90 -9.53 -19.55 -15.24
C ASP A 90 -8.15 -20.10 -15.66
N LYS A 91 -7.18 -19.21 -15.91
CA LYS A 91 -5.79 -19.58 -16.23
C LYS A 91 -4.89 -19.24 -15.06
N GLN A 92 -4.16 -20.24 -14.59
CA GLN A 92 -3.10 -20.01 -13.61
C GLN A 92 -1.88 -19.42 -14.30
N GLN A 93 -1.38 -18.31 -13.76
CA GLN A 93 -0.18 -17.63 -14.23
C GLN A 93 0.81 -17.54 -13.07
N LYS A 94 2.10 -17.79 -13.36
CA LYS A 94 3.18 -17.48 -12.44
C LYS A 94 3.59 -16.01 -12.64
N ILE A 95 3.65 -15.28 -11.53
CA ILE A 95 4.02 -13.88 -11.47
C ILE A 95 5.18 -13.75 -10.49
N ASP A 96 6.33 -13.27 -10.98
CA ASP A 96 7.42 -12.83 -10.12
C ASP A 96 7.13 -11.38 -9.71
N GLY A 97 6.77 -11.16 -8.44
CA GLY A 97 6.23 -9.88 -8.00
C GLY A 97 5.98 -9.79 -6.51
N CYS A 98 5.22 -8.77 -6.11
CA CYS A 98 4.79 -8.57 -4.73
C CYS A 98 3.26 -8.54 -4.63
N LEU A 99 2.75 -9.15 -3.57
CA LEU A 99 1.35 -9.12 -3.18
C LEU A 99 1.22 -8.52 -1.79
N GLU A 100 0.25 -7.62 -1.65
CA GLU A 100 -0.13 -6.97 -0.41
C GLU A 100 -1.63 -7.13 -0.18
N ALA A 101 -2.02 -7.44 1.05
CA ALA A 101 -3.41 -7.53 1.49
C ALA A 101 -3.69 -6.57 2.66
N CYS A 102 -4.92 -6.08 2.74
CA CYS A 102 -5.37 -5.16 3.80
C CYS A 102 -6.90 -5.24 3.96
N ASP A 103 -7.43 -4.78 5.09
CA ASP A 103 -8.79 -5.11 5.59
C ASP A 103 -9.73 -3.90 5.74
N HIS A 104 -9.42 -2.78 5.09
CA HIS A 104 -10.23 -1.56 5.13
C HIS A 104 -10.52 -1.00 3.74
N ASP A 105 -11.61 -0.24 3.60
CA ASP A 105 -12.06 0.28 2.32
C ASP A 105 -10.96 1.05 1.57
N GLY A 106 -10.77 0.69 0.30
CA GLY A 106 -9.87 1.36 -0.63
C GLY A 106 -8.38 1.27 -0.26
N CYS A 107 -7.99 0.40 0.67
CA CYS A 107 -6.61 0.28 1.14
C CYS A 107 -5.64 -0.17 0.03
N ASN A 108 -6.14 -0.89 -0.97
CA ASN A 108 -5.40 -1.26 -2.16
C ASN A 108 -5.43 -0.19 -3.26
N ALA A 109 -5.61 1.09 -2.93
CA ALA A 109 -5.40 2.20 -3.87
C ALA A 109 -3.94 2.31 -4.29
N ALA A 110 -3.63 3.06 -5.36
CA ALA A 110 -2.22 3.44 -5.53
C ALA A 110 -1.83 4.42 -4.43
N THR A 111 -0.66 4.24 -3.87
CA THR A 111 -0.09 5.24 -2.98
C THR A 111 0.35 6.41 -3.85
N GLY A 112 -0.55 7.34 -4.12
CA GLY A 112 -0.17 8.64 -4.69
C GLY A 112 0.88 9.22 -3.75
N THR A 113 2.13 9.35 -4.23
CA THR A 113 3.34 9.72 -3.47
C THR A 113 3.01 10.20 -2.07
N ALA A 114 2.85 9.26 -1.12
CA ALA A 114 2.68 9.61 0.26
C ALA A 114 4.01 10.23 0.63
N HIS A 115 4.02 11.56 0.60
CA HIS A 115 5.16 12.41 0.88
C HIS A 115 5.83 11.80 2.11
N ALA A 116 7.01 11.22 1.94
CA ALA A 116 7.82 10.79 3.07
C ALA A 116 7.90 12.04 3.94
N ARG A 117 7.13 12.10 5.03
CA ARG A 117 7.13 13.26 5.91
C ARG A 117 8.53 13.27 6.47
N SER A 118 9.34 14.13 5.87
CA SER A 118 10.76 14.17 6.09
C SER A 118 10.98 14.45 7.57
N ASN A 119 11.58 13.50 8.28
CA ASN A 119 12.06 13.67 9.65
C ASN A 119 13.25 14.67 9.74
N LEU A 120 13.50 15.48 8.69
CA LEU A 120 14.50 16.55 8.70
C LEU A 120 14.31 17.50 9.89
N LEU A 121 13.06 17.81 10.27
CA LEU A 121 12.80 18.70 11.41
C LEU A 121 13.34 18.12 12.74
N LEU A 122 13.20 16.82 12.97
CA LEU A 122 13.79 16.17 14.16
C LEU A 122 15.32 16.20 14.09
N CYS A 123 15.91 15.95 12.92
CA CYS A 123 17.37 16.00 12.73
C CYS A 123 17.95 17.40 12.99
N CYS A 124 17.30 18.46 12.47
CA CYS A 124 17.74 19.85 12.71
C CYS A 124 17.66 20.24 14.20
N ILE A 125 16.63 19.79 14.93
CA ILE A 125 16.49 20.05 16.37
C ILE A 125 17.62 19.38 17.15
N PHE A 126 17.94 18.11 16.86
CA PHE A 126 19.04 17.41 17.54
C PHE A 126 20.41 18.05 17.28
N LEU A 127 20.68 18.51 16.04
CA LEU A 127 21.92 19.22 15.71
C LEU A 127 22.02 20.60 16.41
N ALA A 128 20.92 21.34 16.47
CA ALA A 128 20.88 22.63 17.15
C ALA A 128 21.05 22.50 18.67
N LEU A 129 20.47 21.46 19.28
CA LEU A 129 20.66 21.19 20.72
C LEU A 129 22.10 20.77 21.03
N GLY A 130 22.70 19.91 20.21
CA GLY A 130 24.08 19.47 20.38
C GLY A 130 25.11 20.60 20.29
N THR A 131 24.93 21.53 19.37
CA THR A 131 25.83 22.70 19.22
C THR A 131 25.70 23.69 20.38
N LYS A 132 24.48 23.92 20.90
CA LYS A 132 24.28 24.73 22.12
C LYS A 132 24.97 24.10 23.34
N LEU A 133 24.78 22.80 23.56
CA LEU A 133 25.39 22.10 24.68
C LEU A 133 26.92 22.17 24.63
N ALA A 134 27.52 21.98 23.44
CA ALA A 134 28.97 22.10 23.26
C ALA A 134 29.49 23.53 23.54
N LEU A 135 28.75 24.55 23.12
CA LEU A 135 29.08 25.95 23.37
C LEU A 135 29.02 26.30 24.87
N ASP A 136 27.99 25.81 25.57
CA ASP A 136 27.82 26.06 27.01
C ASP A 136 28.91 25.36 27.82
N VAL A 137 29.25 24.10 27.49
CA VAL A 137 30.37 23.37 28.11
C VAL A 137 31.70 24.10 27.89
N HIS A 138 31.95 24.59 26.68
CA HIS A 138 33.18 25.34 26.38
C HIS A 138 33.24 26.70 27.09
N ARG A 139 32.11 27.40 27.26
CA ARG A 139 32.05 28.63 28.08
C ARG A 139 32.33 28.35 29.55
N LEU A 140 31.72 27.30 30.12
CA LEU A 140 31.96 26.89 31.51
C LEU A 140 33.41 26.49 31.75
N TRP A 141 34.01 25.74 30.82
CA TRP A 141 35.42 25.37 30.92
C TRP A 141 36.35 26.59 30.89
N ARG A 142 36.09 27.58 30.04
CA ARG A 142 36.83 28.87 30.05
C ARG A 142 36.64 29.66 31.33
N ALA A 143 35.45 29.64 31.92
CA ALA A 143 35.16 30.34 33.18
C ALA A 143 35.87 29.72 34.39
N VAL A 144 36.08 28.40 34.38
CA VAL A 144 36.82 27.68 35.45
C VAL A 144 38.34 27.77 35.27
N SER A 145 38.81 28.02 34.05
CA SER A 145 40.25 28.05 33.73
C SER A 145 40.88 29.46 33.81
N SER A 146 40.14 30.45 34.35
CA SER A 146 40.59 31.83 34.60
C SER A 146 40.58 32.14 36.08
#